data_AF-K9WCY9-F1
#
_entry.id   AF-K9WCY9-F1
#
_cell.length_a   1.000
_cell.length_b   1.000
_cell.length_c   1.000
_cell.angle_alpha   90.00
_cell.angle_beta   90.00
_cell.angle_gamma   90.00
#
_symmetry.space_group_name_H-M   'P 1'
#
loop_
_entity.id
_entity.type
_entity.pdbx_description
1 polymer ?
#
loop_
_entity_poly.entity_id
_entity_poly.type
_entity_poly.pdbx_seq_one_letter_code
_entity_poly.pdbx_strand_id
1 'polypeptide(L)'
;MATYAITGLTYLEIKTLIQSLNALHWETDYTEFCRILGLSEGTSYSLQKYTEFEELCKALNNFNIPTLLKLIEAGAMADQQPKSVSLLD
;
A
#
# COMPACT_ATOMS: atom_id res chain seq x y z
N MET A 1 -18.33 17.07 -20.78
CA MET A 1 -17.23 16.17 -21.18
C MET A 1 -16.59 15.65 -19.91
N ALA A 2 -16.77 14.36 -19.61
CA ALA A 2 -16.15 13.75 -18.43
C ALA A 2 -14.69 13.44 -18.76
N THR A 3 -13.77 14.26 -18.23
CA THR A 3 -12.34 13.99 -18.30
C THR A 3 -12.01 12.91 -17.28
N TYR A 4 -11.94 11.65 -17.71
CA TYR A 4 -11.46 10.53 -16.89
C TYR A 4 -9.94 10.64 -16.73
N ALA A 5 -9.49 11.56 -15.88
CA ALA A 5 -8.12 11.53 -15.40
C ALA A 5 -8.04 10.51 -14.25
N ILE A 6 -7.84 9.23 -14.56
CA ILE A 6 -7.19 8.35 -13.58
C ILE A 6 -5.72 8.77 -13.61
N THR A 7 -5.43 9.87 -12.91
CA THR A 7 -4.05 10.31 -12.69
C THR A 7 -3.56 9.50 -11.50
N GLY A 8 -2.43 8.80 -11.68
CA GLY A 8 -1.82 7.99 -10.64
C GLY A 8 -1.52 8.80 -9.38
N LEU A 9 -1.19 8.11 -8.29
CA LEU A 9 -0.77 8.77 -7.05
C LEU A 9 0.40 9.71 -7.34
N THR A 10 0.37 10.90 -6.76
CA THR A 10 1.43 11.89 -6.84
C THR A 10 2.59 11.54 -5.90
N TYR A 11 3.75 12.12 -6.15
CA TYR A 11 4.90 12.02 -5.25
C TYR A 11 4.55 12.40 -3.81
N LEU A 12 3.77 13.46 -3.62
CA LEU A 12 3.39 13.94 -2.30
C LEU A 12 2.44 12.96 -1.59
N GLU A 13 1.51 12.36 -2.32
CA GLU A 13 0.59 11.36 -1.75
C GLU A 13 1.34 10.10 -1.31
N ILE A 14 2.25 9.58 -2.14
CA ILE A 14 3.06 8.42 -1.75
C ILE A 14 3.98 8.75 -0.58
N LYS A 15 4.64 9.92 -0.61
CA LYS A 15 5.47 10.36 0.51
C LYS A 15 4.66 10.45 1.80
N THR A 16 3.47 11.04 1.74
CA THR A 16 2.57 11.20 2.89
C THR A 16 2.09 9.86 3.42
N LEU A 17 1.77 8.91 2.53
CA LEU A 17 1.40 7.54 2.90
C LEU A 17 2.53 6.85 3.66
N ILE A 18 3.74 6.81 3.08
CA ILE A 18 4.90 6.15 3.70
C ILE A 18 5.26 6.81 5.03
N GLN A 19 5.26 8.16 5.08
CA GLN A 19 5.52 8.87 6.32
C GLN A 19 4.46 8.60 7.38
N SER A 20 3.18 8.55 7.03
CA SER A 20 2.10 8.25 7.98
C SER A 20 2.16 6.81 8.50
N LEU A 21 2.44 5.84 7.63
CA LEU A 21 2.61 4.43 8.03
C LEU A 21 3.83 4.24 8.94
N ASN A 22 4.95 4.89 8.63
CA ASN A 22 6.12 4.88 9.51
C ASN A 22 5.91 5.68 10.80
N ALA A 23 5.11 6.75 10.76
CA ALA A 23 4.73 7.52 11.93
C ALA A 23 3.88 6.70 12.91
N LEU A 24 3.12 5.72 12.42
CA LEU A 24 2.52 4.71 13.29
C LEU A 24 3.61 3.79 13.86
N HIS A 25 4.58 3.35 13.07
CA HIS A 25 5.60 2.37 13.46
C HIS A 25 6.59 2.82 14.59
N TRP A 26 6.72 4.11 14.91
CA TRP A 26 7.63 4.57 16.01
C TRP A 26 6.93 4.79 17.36
N GLU A 27 5.60 4.85 17.41
CA GLU A 27 4.80 5.07 18.63
C GLU A 27 3.70 4.02 18.87
N THR A 28 3.41 3.16 17.90
CA THR A 28 2.36 2.14 18.03
C THR A 28 2.95 0.88 18.66
N ASP A 29 2.84 0.76 19.99
CA ASP A 29 2.89 -0.54 20.67
C ASP A 29 1.81 -1.45 20.03
N TYR A 30 2.07 -2.76 19.93
CA TYR A 30 1.10 -3.77 19.50
C TYR A 30 -0.31 -3.57 20.09
N THR A 31 -0.40 -3.12 21.35
CA THR A 31 -1.66 -2.73 22.00
C THR A 31 -2.38 -1.60 21.27
N GLU A 32 -1.68 -0.53 20.89
CA GLU A 32 -2.23 0.61 20.17
C GLU A 32 -2.63 0.22 18.73
N PHE A 33 -1.85 -0.66 18.09
CA PHE A 33 -2.20 -1.23 16.79
C PHE A 33 -3.52 -1.99 16.85
N CYS A 34 -3.67 -2.84 17.87
CA CYS A 34 -4.92 -3.57 18.11
C CYS A 34 -6.08 -2.61 18.37
N ARG A 35 -5.86 -1.56 19.17
CA ARG A 35 -6.87 -0.54 19.48
C ARG A 35 -7.36 0.19 18.23
N ILE A 36 -6.45 0.65 17.36
CA ILE A 36 -6.77 1.37 16.12
C ILE A 36 -7.60 0.50 15.18
N LEU A 37 -7.24 -0.78 15.06
CA LEU A 37 -7.89 -1.71 14.14
C LEU A 37 -9.10 -2.45 14.75
N GLY A 38 -9.43 -2.19 16.02
CA GLY A 38 -10.50 -2.88 16.73
C GLY A 38 -10.26 -4.38 16.92
N LEU A 39 -8.99 -4.78 17.03
CA LEU A 39 -8.58 -6.17 17.22
C LEU A 39 -8.48 -6.52 18.70
N SER A 40 -8.79 -7.76 19.04
CA SER A 40 -8.53 -8.30 20.37
C SER A 40 -7.04 -8.63 20.53
N GLU A 41 -6.41 -8.03 21.53
CA GLU A 41 -5.02 -8.29 21.90
C GLU A 41 -4.78 -9.75 22.30
N GLY A 42 -3.53 -10.18 22.21
CA GLY A 42 -3.09 -11.52 22.57
C GLY A 42 -3.62 -12.67 21.70
N THR A 43 -4.36 -12.38 20.63
CA THR A 43 -4.82 -13.40 19.68
C THR A 43 -3.75 -13.69 18.63
N SER A 44 -3.69 -14.93 18.14
CA SER A 44 -2.78 -15.28 17.04
C SER A 44 -3.03 -14.44 15.78
N TYR A 45 -4.29 -14.10 15.51
CA TYR A 45 -4.70 -13.25 14.39
C TYR A 45 -4.14 -11.83 14.51
N SER A 46 -4.29 -11.18 15.67
CA SER A 46 -3.79 -9.81 15.86
C SER A 46 -2.27 -9.74 15.81
N LEU A 47 -1.57 -10.72 16.40
CA LEU A 47 -0.12 -10.85 16.28
C LEU A 47 0.32 -11.01 14.82
N GLN A 48 -0.36 -11.86 14.05
CA GLN A 48 -0.07 -12.03 12.62
C GLN A 48 -0.25 -10.71 11.86
N LYS A 49 -1.36 -9.97 12.10
CA LYS A 49 -1.60 -8.68 11.44
C LYS A 49 -0.60 -7.61 11.81
N TYR A 50 -0.14 -7.61 13.06
CA TYR A 50 0.92 -6.72 13.50
C TYR A 50 2.24 -7.02 12.77
N THR A 51 2.64 -8.30 12.66
CA THR A 51 3.82 -8.70 11.89
C THR A 51 3.73 -8.32 10.41
N GLU A 52 2.59 -8.58 9.76
CA GLU A 52 2.34 -8.18 8.37
C GLU A 52 2.49 -6.65 8.18
N PHE A 53 2.03 -5.86 9.15
CA PHE A 53 2.16 -4.41 9.13
C PHE A 53 3.62 -3.96 9.29
N GLU A 54 4.39 -4.57 10.19
CA GLU A 54 5.82 -4.28 10.33
C GLU A 54 6.60 -4.62 9.05
N GLU A 55 6.30 -5.77 8.43
CA GLU A 55 6.89 -6.19 7.17
C GLU A 55 6.58 -5.22 6.04
N LEU A 56 5.33 -4.73 5.96
CA LEU A 56 4.92 -3.70 4.99
C LEU A 56 5.73 -2.41 5.19
N CYS A 57 5.85 -1.91 6.42
CA CYS A 57 6.59 -0.68 6.70
C CYS A 57 8.07 -0.84 6.32
N LYS A 58 8.69 -1.97 6.68
CA LYS A 58 10.07 -2.30 6.27
C LYS A 58 10.22 -2.35 4.76
N ALA A 59 9.30 -3.00 4.06
CA ALA A 59 9.34 -3.11 2.61
C ALA A 59 9.22 -1.73 1.94
N LEU A 60 8.25 -0.90 2.35
CA LEU A 60 8.05 0.43 1.80
C LEU A 60 9.27 1.34 1.99
N ASN A 61 9.97 1.22 3.13
CA ASN A 61 11.19 1.98 3.40
C ASN A 61 12.39 1.59 2.52
N ASN A 62 12.38 0.39 1.94
CA ASN A 62 13.46 -0.05 1.05
C ASN A 62 13.33 0.55 -0.36
N PHE A 63 12.16 1.06 -0.74
CA PHE A 63 11.96 1.70 -2.02
C PHE A 63 12.08 3.23 -1.89
N ASN A 64 12.72 3.86 -2.87
CA ASN A 64 12.56 5.30 -3.04
C ASN A 64 11.21 5.62 -3.69
N ILE A 65 10.68 6.81 -3.40
CA ILE A 65 9.35 7.24 -3.89
C ILE A 65 9.25 7.21 -5.42
N PRO A 66 10.26 7.68 -6.21
CA PRO A 66 10.20 7.59 -7.67
C PRO A 66 10.01 6.16 -8.21
N THR A 67 10.65 5.16 -7.59
CA THR A 67 10.48 3.75 -7.98
C THR A 67 9.06 3.27 -7.67
N LEU A 68 8.52 3.60 -6.50
CA LEU A 68 7.14 3.23 -6.14
C LEU A 68 6.11 3.84 -7.09
N LEU A 69 6.29 5.12 -7.46
CA LEU A 69 5.43 5.79 -8.43
C LEU A 69 5.36 5.02 -9.74
N LYS A 70 6.52 4.66 -10.32
CA LYS A 70 6.58 3.91 -11.58
C LYS A 70 5.90 2.55 -11.50
N LEU A 71 6.05 1.84 -10.37
CA LEU A 71 5.39 0.56 -10.16
C LEU A 71 3.86 0.69 -10.09
N ILE A 72 3.37 1.73 -9.40
CA ILE A 72 1.95 2.03 -9.29
C ILE A 72 1.36 2.46 -10.65
N GLU A 73 2.07 3.32 -11.38
CA GLU A 73 1.70 3.72 -12.75
C GLU A 73 1.60 2.50 -13.68
N ALA A 74 2.60 1.61 -13.63
CA ALA A 74 2.58 0.38 -14.43
C ALA A 74 1.37 -0.52 -14.09
N GLY A 75 1.04 -0.66 -12.80
CA GLY A 75 -0.14 -1.41 -12.34
C GLY A 75 -1.46 -0.79 -12.82
N ALA A 76 -1.58 0.54 -12.75
CA ALA A 76 -2.78 1.25 -13.21
C ALA A 76 -2.99 1.14 -14.73
N MET A 77 -1.90 1.08 -15.50
CA MET A 77 -1.95 0.90 -16.95
C MET A 77 -2.28 -0.54 -17.38
N ALA A 78 -1.88 -1.53 -16.57
CA ALA A 78 -2.15 -2.94 -16.86
C ALA A 78 -3.65 -3.28 -16.83
N ASP A 79 -4.43 -2.58 -16.01
CA ASP A 79 -5.89 -2.76 -15.91
C ASP A 79 -6.65 -2.12 -17.09
N GLN A 80 -5.96 -1.31 -17.91
CA GLN A 80 -6.52 -0.63 -19.09
C GLN A 80 -6.15 -1.28 -20.43
N GLN A 81 -5.29 -2.29 -20.44
CA GLN A 81 -5.10 -3.09 -21.66
C GLN A 81 -6.25 -4.09 -21.79
N PRO A 82 -7.07 -4.04 -22.86
CA PRO A 82 -7.90 -5.19 -23.18
C PRO A 82 -6.96 -6.37 -23.34
N LYS A 83 -7.14 -7.41 -22.53
CA LYS A 83 -6.53 -8.72 -22.80
C LYS A 83 -6.86 -9.03 -24.25
N SER A 84 -5.88 -8.94 -25.13
CA SER A 84 -6.01 -9.41 -26.50
C SER A 84 -6.30 -10.89 -26.37
N VAL A 85 -7.58 -11.25 -26.50
CA VAL A 85 -7.99 -12.63 -26.73
C VAL A 85 -7.32 -12.99 -28.03
N SER A 86 -6.25 -13.77 -27.96
CA SER A 86 -5.72 -14.47 -29.13
C SER A 86 -6.80 -15.47 -29.56
N LEU A 87 -7.75 -15.01 -30.35
CA LEU A 87 -8.52 -15.88 -31.24
C LEU A 87 -7.60 -16.12 -32.44
N LEU A 88 -6.85 -17.21 -32.37
CA LEU A 88 -6.31 -17.86 -33.56
C LEU A 88 -6.59 -19.35 -33.42
N ASP A 89 -7.65 -19.74 -34.13
CA ASP A 89 -7.87 -20.99 -34.90
C ASP A 89 -7.45 -22.33 -34.30
#